data_AF-A0A9W7GUC9-F1
#
_entry.id   AF-A0A9W7GUC9-F1
#
_cell.length_a   1.000
_cell.length_b   1.000
_cell.length_c   1.000
_cell.angle_alpha   90.00
_cell.angle_beta   90.00
_cell.angle_gamma   90.00
#
_symmetry.space_group_name_H-M   'P 1'
#
loop_
_entity.id
_entity.type
_entity.pdbx_description
1 polymer ?
#
loop_
_entity_poly.entity_id
_entity_poly.type
_entity_poly.pdbx_seq_one_letter_code
_entity_poly.pdbx_strand_id
1 'polypeptide(L)'
;MNPFKAPGYDGLHAMFFQRNWDTVGPSAVDFVRRYFEVDMVLAEFNCTLVVLIPKVLSPESFVNFRHISLCSAVYKTLMKVIVNRLKPFMARWVAESQVCFVPGRCIVDNIVLAQEVIHSMWKKKGRKGLDDDND
;
A
#
# COMPACT_ATOMS: atom_id res chain seq x y z
N MET A 1 7.33 -13.73 3.49
CA MET A 1 6.60 -13.47 2.22
C MET A 1 6.06 -14.80 1.71
N ASN A 2 4.99 -14.79 0.91
CA ASN A 2 4.56 -16.03 0.25
C ASN A 2 5.64 -16.46 -0.78
N PRO A 3 6.08 -17.74 -0.77
CA PRO A 3 7.24 -18.20 -1.55
C PRO A 3 7.14 -17.97 -3.07
N PHE A 4 5.94 -18.08 -3.64
CA PHE A 4 5.72 -18.16 -5.09
C PHE A 4 5.11 -16.88 -5.68
N LYS A 5 5.18 -15.75 -4.97
CA LYS A 5 4.82 -14.46 -5.57
C LYS A 5 5.74 -14.15 -6.76
N ALA A 6 5.19 -13.46 -7.76
CA ALA A 6 5.94 -13.01 -8.92
C ALA A 6 7.22 -12.25 -8.49
N PRO A 7 8.37 -12.54 -9.13
CA PRO A 7 9.65 -11.92 -8.79
C PRO A 7 9.69 -10.48 -9.29
N GLY A 8 10.70 -9.73 -8.87
CA GLY A 8 10.97 -8.40 -9.40
C GLY A 8 11.73 -8.48 -10.73
N TYR A 9 12.36 -7.35 -11.11
CA TYR A 9 13.26 -7.29 -12.27
C TYR A 9 14.45 -8.25 -12.18
N ASP A 10 14.80 -8.69 -10.97
CA ASP A 10 15.89 -9.62 -10.66
C ASP A 10 15.55 -11.09 -10.94
N GLY A 11 14.28 -11.41 -11.21
CA GLY A 11 13.84 -12.79 -11.46
C GLY A 11 13.86 -13.70 -10.22
N LEU A 12 14.19 -13.18 -9.03
CA LEU A 12 14.33 -13.98 -7.82
C LEU A 12 13.03 -14.04 -7.02
N HIS A 13 12.45 -15.24 -6.91
CA HIS A 13 11.30 -15.50 -6.06
C HIS A 13 11.65 -15.43 -4.57
N ALA A 14 10.66 -15.17 -3.72
CA ALA A 14 10.84 -15.23 -2.27
C ALA A 14 11.32 -16.62 -1.80
N MET A 15 10.92 -17.69 -2.50
CA MET A 15 11.40 -19.05 -2.25
C MET A 15 12.93 -19.18 -2.34
N PHE A 16 13.58 -18.49 -3.28
CA PHE A 16 15.03 -18.53 -3.43
C PHE A 16 15.73 -18.08 -2.14
N PHE A 17 15.29 -16.95 -1.57
CA PHE A 17 15.83 -16.42 -0.33
C PHE A 17 15.52 -17.33 0.87
N GLN A 18 14.32 -17.91 0.91
CA GLN A 18 13.93 -18.82 2.01
C GLN A 18 14.74 -20.11 2.02
N ARG A 19 15.05 -20.69 0.85
CA ARG A 19 15.80 -21.94 0.74
C ARG A 19 17.31 -21.74 0.92
N ASN A 20 17.84 -20.58 0.55
CA ASN A 20 19.28 -20.30 0.58
C ASN A 20 19.63 -19.27 1.66
N TRP A 21 18.80 -19.14 2.71
CA TRP A 21 18.93 -18.07 3.71
C TRP A 21 20.27 -18.09 4.44
N ASP A 22 20.83 -19.27 4.71
CA ASP A 22 22.13 -19.40 5.36
C ASP A 22 23.26 -18.74 4.54
N THR A 23 23.12 -18.73 3.22
CA THR A 23 24.07 -18.10 2.29
C THR A 23 23.75 -16.63 2.05
N VAL A 24 22.51 -16.28 1.69
CA VAL A 24 22.15 -14.91 1.23
C VAL A 24 21.63 -14.00 2.35
N GLY A 25 21.21 -14.59 3.47
CA GLY A 25 20.63 -13.90 4.62
C GLY A 25 21.56 -12.86 5.24
N PRO A 26 22.84 -13.17 5.51
CA PRO A 26 23.80 -12.20 6.04
C PRO A 26 23.90 -10.93 5.17
N SER A 27 24.01 -11.11 3.84
CA SER A 27 24.06 -9.99 2.89
C SER A 27 22.76 -9.20 2.84
N ALA A 28 21.60 -9.88 2.88
CA ALA A 28 20.30 -9.21 2.89
C ALA A 28 20.07 -8.38 4.16
N VAL A 29 20.53 -8.87 5.31
CA VAL A 29 20.46 -8.14 6.58
C VAL A 29 21.43 -6.95 6.59
N ASP A 30 22.65 -7.15 6.12
CA ASP A 30 23.65 -6.07 6.04
C ASP A 30 23.16 -4.93 5.13
N PHE A 31 22.53 -5.28 4.01
CA PHE A 31 21.89 -4.32 3.12
C PHE A 31 20.85 -3.47 3.84
N VAL A 32 19.90 -4.10 4.55
CA VAL A 32 18.85 -3.37 5.29
C VAL A 32 19.47 -2.50 6.37
N ARG A 33 20.52 -2.97 7.06
CA ARG A 33 21.22 -2.18 8.08
C ARG A 33 21.86 -0.93 7.49
N ARG A 34 22.68 -1.08 6.44
CA ARG A 34 23.38 0.03 5.78
C ARG A 34 22.43 1.10 5.25
N TYR A 35 21.25 0.71 4.77
CA TYR A 35 20.23 1.65 4.34
C TYR A 35 19.86 2.67 5.43
N PHE A 36 19.74 2.21 6.69
CA PHE A 36 19.40 3.09 7.83
C PHE A 36 20.62 3.81 8.44
N GLU A 37 21.84 3.37 8.15
CA GLU A 37 23.07 3.96 8.71
C GLU A 37 23.68 5.04 7.81
N VAL A 38 23.62 4.87 6.50
CA VAL A 38 24.39 5.70 5.52
C VAL A 38 23.47 6.53 4.62
N ASP A 39 22.16 6.59 4.90
CA ASP A 39 21.15 7.22 4.01
C ASP A 39 21.33 6.82 2.54
N MET A 40 21.68 5.54 2.32
CA MET A 40 22.06 5.08 1.00
C MET A 40 20.81 4.95 0.12
N VAL A 41 20.61 5.93 -0.76
CA VAL A 41 19.63 5.81 -1.85
C VAL A 41 20.23 4.93 -2.94
N LEU A 42 20.09 3.61 -2.80
CA LEU A 42 20.48 2.70 -3.87
C LEU A 42 19.47 2.82 -5.02
N ALA A 43 19.78 3.66 -6.00
CA ALA A 43 19.00 3.82 -7.24
C ALA A 43 18.69 2.46 -7.91
N GLU A 44 19.63 1.52 -7.81
CA GLU A 44 19.55 0.16 -8.36
C GLU A 44 18.44 -0.69 -7.71
N PHE A 45 18.08 -0.44 -6.46
CA PHE A 45 17.07 -1.23 -5.74
C PHE A 45 15.66 -0.63 -5.82
N ASN A 46 15.54 0.62 -6.29
CA ASN A 46 14.27 1.22 -6.68
C ASN A 46 13.82 0.78 -8.08
N CYS A 47 14.64 -0.01 -8.79
CA CYS A 47 14.25 -0.65 -10.04
C CYS A 47 13.05 -1.57 -9.80
N THR A 48 12.00 -1.34 -10.58
CA THR A 48 10.74 -2.06 -10.50
C THR A 48 10.36 -2.54 -11.87
N LEU A 49 9.97 -3.81 -11.98
CA LEU A 49 9.42 -4.35 -13.22
C LEU A 49 7.94 -3.94 -13.34
N VAL A 50 7.65 -3.16 -14.36
CA VAL A 50 6.33 -2.66 -14.71
C VAL A 50 5.59 -3.71 -15.55
N VAL A 51 4.47 -4.22 -15.04
CA VAL A 51 3.62 -5.17 -15.75
C VAL A 51 2.23 -4.58 -15.97
N LEU A 52 1.71 -4.69 -17.20
CA LEU A 52 0.37 -4.25 -17.55
C LEU A 52 -0.58 -5.45 -17.62
N ILE A 53 -1.55 -5.50 -16.71
CA ILE A 53 -2.59 -6.54 -16.72
C ILE A 53 -3.87 -5.95 -17.34
N PRO A 54 -4.42 -6.55 -18.41
CA PRO A 54 -5.64 -6.06 -19.03
C PRO A 54 -6.83 -6.17 -18.05
N LYS A 55 -7.65 -5.12 -17.97
CA LYS A 55 -8.91 -5.11 -17.20
C LYS A 55 -10.10 -5.60 -18.03
N VAL A 56 -9.98 -5.54 -19.36
CA VAL A 56 -11.02 -5.89 -20.34
C VAL A 56 -10.43 -6.79 -21.42
N LEU A 57 -11.29 -7.50 -22.15
CA LEU A 57 -10.87 -8.52 -23.13
C LEU A 57 -10.04 -7.94 -24.29
N SER A 58 -10.44 -6.77 -24.81
CA SER A 58 -9.76 -6.09 -25.91
C SER A 58 -9.35 -4.68 -25.46
N PRO A 59 -8.15 -4.50 -24.88
CA PRO A 59 -7.73 -3.21 -24.35
C PRO A 59 -7.21 -2.29 -25.47
N GLU A 60 -7.94 -1.21 -25.75
CA GLU A 60 -7.56 -0.21 -26.78
C GLU A 60 -6.83 1.02 -26.23
N SER A 61 -6.75 1.20 -24.91
CA SER A 61 -6.09 2.36 -24.28
C SER A 61 -5.37 1.98 -22.98
N PHE A 62 -4.44 2.81 -22.52
CA PHE A 62 -3.70 2.59 -21.27
C PHE A 62 -4.61 2.53 -20.03
N VAL A 63 -5.78 3.20 -20.04
CA VAL A 63 -6.75 3.17 -18.93
C VAL A 63 -7.33 1.76 -18.74
N ASN A 64 -7.37 0.97 -19.82
CA ASN A 64 -7.84 -0.42 -19.83
C ASN A 64 -6.83 -1.39 -19.20
N PHE A 65 -5.64 -0.94 -18.81
CA PHE A 65 -4.66 -1.75 -18.10
C PHE A 65 -4.60 -1.38 -16.62
N ARG A 66 -4.35 -2.38 -15.79
CA ARG A 66 -3.90 -2.21 -14.42
C ARG A 66 -2.39 -2.35 -14.43
N HIS A 67 -1.72 -1.26 -14.08
CA HIS A 67 -0.29 -1.28 -13.86
C HIS A 67 0.05 -1.96 -12.53
N ILE A 68 0.99 -2.91 -12.55
CA ILE A 68 1.54 -3.57 -11.36
C ILE A 68 3.05 -3.40 -11.34
N SER A 69 3.52 -2.85 -10.23
CA SER A 69 4.93 -2.70 -9.90
C SER A 69 5.46 -3.95 -9.18
N LEU A 70 6.28 -4.74 -9.87
CA LEU A 70 6.95 -5.90 -9.31
C LEU A 70 8.36 -5.52 -8.82
N CYS A 71 8.49 -5.36 -7.50
CA CYS A 71 9.77 -5.05 -6.84
C CYS A 71 10.49 -6.32 -6.37
N SER A 72 11.81 -6.24 -6.16
CA SER A 72 12.61 -7.35 -5.63
C SER A 72 12.17 -7.78 -4.23
N ALA A 73 12.46 -9.03 -3.85
CA ALA A 73 12.15 -9.54 -2.51
C ALA A 73 12.93 -8.81 -1.41
N VAL A 74 14.17 -8.37 -1.70
CA VAL A 74 15.00 -7.58 -0.77
C VAL A 74 14.37 -6.21 -0.54
N TYR A 75 13.97 -5.51 -1.61
CA TYR A 75 13.28 -4.23 -1.51
C TYR A 75 11.98 -4.33 -0.70
N LYS A 76 11.15 -5.35 -1.00
CA LYS A 76 9.92 -5.62 -0.24
C LYS A 76 10.20 -5.88 1.25
N THR A 77 11.36 -6.46 1.59
CA THR A 77 11.77 -6.71 2.97
C THR A 77 12.12 -5.40 3.67
N LEU A 78 12.92 -4.55 3.03
CA LEU A 78 13.24 -3.21 3.52
C LEU A 78 11.97 -2.39 3.78
N MET A 79 11.06 -2.32 2.80
CA MET A 79 9.81 -1.59 2.94
C MET A 79 8.93 -2.14 4.07
N LYS A 80 8.94 -3.46 4.28
CA LYS A 80 8.21 -4.06 5.42
C LYS A 80 8.80 -3.64 6.76
N VAL A 81 10.12 -3.51 6.87
CA VAL A 81 10.77 -2.98 8.09
C VAL A 81 10.33 -1.54 8.34
N ILE A 82 10.36 -0.69 7.32
CA ILE A 82 9.90 0.72 7.41
C ILE A 82 8.44 0.78 7.86
N VAL A 83 7.55 0.07 7.17
CA VAL A 83 6.12 0.03 7.51
C VAL A 83 5.90 -0.45 8.94
N ASN A 84 6.62 -1.48 9.38
CA ASN A 84 6.50 -1.96 10.75
C ASN A 84 6.95 -0.94 11.80
N ARG A 85 7.95 -0.09 11.49
CA ARG A 85 8.36 1.02 12.37
C ARG A 85 7.35 2.17 12.39
N LEU A 86 6.66 2.43 11.28
CA LEU A 86 5.67 3.51 11.18
C LEU A 86 4.30 3.12 11.76
N LYS A 87 3.92 1.83 11.70
CA LYS A 87 2.62 1.32 12.15
C LYS A 87 2.12 1.88 13.49
N PRO A 88 2.92 1.96 14.58
CA PRO A 88 2.45 2.48 15.87
C PRO A 88 2.01 3.95 15.82
N PHE A 89 2.50 4.73 14.86
CA PHE A 89 2.22 6.16 14.73
C PHE A 89 1.09 6.46 13.74
N MET A 90 0.74 5.51 12.86
CA MET A 90 -0.22 5.70 11.78
C MET A 90 -1.58 6.19 12.28
N ALA A 91 -2.11 5.62 13.37
CA ALA A 91 -3.42 5.99 13.91
C ALA A 91 -3.49 7.47 14.34
N ARG A 92 -2.36 8.05 14.78
CA ARG A 92 -2.26 9.47 15.17
C ARG A 92 -2.06 10.40 13.98
N TRP A 93 -1.39 9.92 12.91
CA TRP A 93 -1.03 10.76 11.77
C TRP A 93 -2.09 10.82 10.67
N VAL A 94 -2.97 9.82 10.60
CA VAL A 94 -4.01 9.76 9.57
C VAL A 94 -5.37 10.14 10.15
N ALA A 95 -6.15 10.91 9.39
CA ALA A 95 -7.49 11.33 9.77
C ALA A 95 -8.38 10.12 10.11
N GLU A 96 -9.36 10.30 11.00
CA GLU A 96 -10.29 9.24 11.39
C GLU A 96 -11.09 8.67 10.20
N SER A 97 -11.40 9.53 9.22
CA SER A 97 -12.07 9.15 7.97
C SER A 97 -11.20 8.32 7.01
N GLN A 98 -9.90 8.19 7.28
CA GLN A 98 -8.99 7.34 6.51
C GLN A 98 -8.96 5.93 7.11
N VAL A 99 -9.84 5.06 6.62
CA VAL A 99 -9.98 3.68 7.12
C VAL A 99 -9.13 2.66 6.37
N CYS A 100 -8.77 2.93 5.12
CA CYS A 100 -7.98 2.00 4.32
C CYS A 100 -6.54 1.91 4.83
N PHE A 101 -6.03 0.68 4.92
CA PHE A 101 -4.63 0.36 5.28
C PHE A 101 -4.20 0.78 6.69
N VAL A 102 -5.13 1.09 7.58
CA VAL A 102 -4.88 1.36 9.01
C VAL A 102 -5.34 0.16 9.84
N PRO A 103 -4.47 -0.44 10.67
CA PRO A 103 -4.86 -1.55 11.53
C PRO A 103 -6.05 -1.18 12.43
N GLY A 104 -7.05 -2.04 12.51
CA GLY A 104 -8.23 -1.84 13.35
C GLY A 104 -9.31 -0.94 12.75
N ARG A 105 -9.13 -0.43 11.52
CA ARG A 105 -10.18 0.29 10.78
C ARG A 105 -10.70 -0.54 9.61
N CYS A 106 -11.99 -0.43 9.33
CA CYS A 106 -12.68 -1.18 8.28
C CYS A 106 -13.33 -0.23 7.27
N ILE A 107 -13.45 -0.66 6.01
CA ILE A 107 -14.18 0.12 4.98
C ILE A 107 -15.65 0.35 5.35
N VAL A 108 -16.23 -0.55 6.16
CA VAL A 108 -17.61 -0.43 6.65
C VAL A 108 -17.77 0.79 7.57
N ASP A 109 -16.73 1.18 8.31
CA ASP A 109 -16.76 2.34 9.20
C ASP A 109 -17.04 3.63 8.42
N ASN A 110 -16.52 3.74 7.19
CA ASN A 110 -16.79 4.88 6.30
C ASN A 110 -18.23 4.91 5.79
N ILE A 111 -18.88 3.75 5.62
CA ILE A 111 -20.29 3.68 5.23
C ILE A 111 -21.16 4.23 6.35
N VAL A 112 -20.89 3.81 7.59
CA VAL A 112 -21.60 4.29 8.79
C VAL A 112 -21.39 5.78 8.97
N LEU A 113 -20.15 6.25 8.87
CA LEU A 113 -19.81 7.68 8.98
C LEU A 113 -20.58 8.51 7.94
N ALA A 114 -20.64 8.06 6.68
CA ALA A 114 -21.38 8.75 5.64
C ALA A 114 -22.89 8.80 5.92
N GLN A 115 -23.47 7.69 6.39
CA GLN A 115 -24.89 7.62 6.78
C GLN A 115 -25.20 8.58 7.94
N GLU A 116 -24.33 8.66 8.95
CA GLU A 116 -24.50 9.56 10.10
C GLU A 116 -24.40 11.03 9.69
N VAL A 117 -23.49 11.37 8.77
CA VAL A 117 -23.37 12.71 8.21
C VAL A 117 -24.66 13.10 7.47
N ILE A 118 -25.15 12.25 6.56
CA ILE A 118 -26.40 12.51 5.81
C ILE A 118 -27.58 12.68 6.76
N HIS A 119 -27.73 11.77 7.72
CA HIS A 119 -28.81 11.82 8.72
C HIS A 119 -28.75 13.08 9.58
N SER A 120 -27.55 13.48 10.00
CA SER A 120 -27.34 14.71 10.77
C SER A 120 -27.68 15.97 9.97
N MET A 121 -27.41 15.97 8.67
CA MET A 121 -27.78 17.06 7.77
C MET A 121 -29.30 17.16 7.63
N TRP A 122 -30.00 16.05 7.40
CA TRP A 122 -31.47 16.03 7.30
C TRP A 122 -32.18 16.43 8.60
N LYS A 123 -31.60 16.09 9.76
CA LYS A 123 -32.17 16.50 11.06
C LYS A 123 -31.94 17.97 11.40
N LYS A 124 -30.96 18.65 10.79
CA LYS A 124 -30.74 20.09 10.99
C LYS A 124 -31.68 20.90 10.10
N LYS A 125 -32.90 21.17 10.58
CA LYS A 125 -33.80 22.18 9.97
C LYS A 125 -33.51 23.58 10.53
N GLY A 126 -33.09 24.50 9.67
CA GLY A 126 -33.04 25.95 9.93
C GLY A 126 -31.72 26.66 9.57
N ARG A 127 -31.82 27.80 8.84
CA ARG A 127 -30.90 28.93 8.51
C ARG A 127 -29.40 28.69 8.20
N LYS A 128 -28.85 27.50 8.45
CA LYS A 128 -27.54 26.98 8.05
C LYS A 128 -27.62 25.48 7.66
N GLY A 129 -28.81 24.95 7.43
CA GLY A 129 -29.04 23.63 6.84
C GLY A 129 -29.10 23.74 5.32
N LEU A 130 -29.02 22.61 4.61
CA LEU A 130 -29.51 22.56 3.23
C LEU A 130 -31.02 22.79 3.32
N ASP A 131 -31.44 24.01 3.03
CA ASP A 131 -32.83 24.28 2.72
C ASP A 131 -33.09 23.48 1.42
N ASP A 132 -33.94 22.45 1.51
CA ASP A 132 -34.54 21.83 0.34
C ASP A 132 -35.39 22.93 -0.32
N ASP A 133 -34.76 23.73 -1.18
CA ASP A 133 -35.45 24.54 -2.19
C ASP A 133 -36.03 23.55 -3.20
N ASN A 134 -37.16 22.96 -2.83
CA ASN A 134 -38.10 22.34 -3.75
C ASN A 134 -38.79 23.47 -4.52
N ASP A 135 -38.46 23.59 -5.81
CA ASP A 135 -39.41 23.88 -6.90
C ASP A 135 -39.08 22.97 -8.10
#